data_AF-A0A3G2S417-F1
#
_entry.id   AF-A0A3G2S417-F1
#
_cell.length_a   1.000
_cell.length_b   1.000
_cell.length_c   1.000
_cell.angle_alpha   90.00
_cell.angle_beta   90.00
_cell.angle_gamma   90.00
#
_symmetry.space_group_name_H-M   'P 1'
#
loop_
_entity.id
_entity.type
_entity.pdbx_description
1 polymer ?
#
loop_
_entity_poly.entity_id
_entity_poly.type
_entity_poly.pdbx_seq_one_letter_code
_entity_poly.pdbx_strand_id
1 'polypeptide(L)'
;MALRNYVQRRNHKERSQPQHRKHLGLLEKHKDYVQRARAHHINRDKLQRLRQKAADRNQDEFYTGMIGKKTQHGVHIGSRGNQAMENDIVSLLKTQDAGYLRKQLISERKKYKALVEDIAPRVPGMRLAFLEKKKDLADTLKRANLLDEKAMASKRQERIQGAGTKTKWVDSTEELQKYASKSKVKSEQRSLTQADKMGEMQLGIKIRELASRQHRLNALSEAAQKLDTVRALMRTRGSHAVSKKKLDEMKDAVSKKGARVTANGLALDENDDDDDDDDDDMHERPKLKYYKWSNERKK
;
A
#
# COMPACT_ATOMS: atom_id res chain seq x y z
N MET A 1 76.45 -20.82 -3.78
CA MET A 1 75.91 -21.27 -5.08
C MET A 1 75.72 -20.06 -6.01
N ALA A 2 76.74 -19.64 -6.77
CA ALA A 2 76.67 -18.38 -7.54
C ALA A 2 75.89 -18.47 -8.86
N LEU A 3 76.08 -19.53 -9.65
CA LEU A 3 75.54 -19.65 -11.02
C LEU A 3 74.03 -19.94 -11.10
N ARG A 4 73.34 -20.12 -9.96
CA ARG A 4 71.94 -20.58 -9.91
C ARG A 4 70.90 -19.57 -10.42
N ASN A 5 71.33 -18.32 -10.60
CA ASN A 5 70.50 -17.17 -10.99
C ASN A 5 70.75 -16.71 -12.45
N TYR A 6 71.80 -17.20 -13.11
CA TYR A 6 72.17 -16.76 -14.47
C TYR A 6 71.30 -17.41 -15.56
N VAL A 7 70.74 -18.60 -15.29
CA VAL A 7 69.85 -19.31 -16.21
C VAL A 7 68.39 -19.13 -15.77
N GLN A 8 67.57 -18.53 -16.64
CA GLN A 8 66.16 -18.29 -16.34
C GLN A 8 65.38 -19.61 -16.19
N ARG A 9 64.71 -19.78 -15.06
CA ARG A 9 63.92 -20.99 -14.77
C ARG A 9 62.55 -20.91 -15.42
N ARG A 10 62.11 -22.01 -16.05
CA ARG A 10 60.76 -22.13 -16.63
C ARG A 10 59.70 -21.99 -15.53
N ASN A 11 58.73 -21.10 -15.73
CA ASN A 11 57.57 -21.01 -14.85
C ASN A 11 56.58 -22.16 -15.14
N HIS A 12 56.15 -22.88 -14.10
CA HIS A 12 55.22 -24.00 -14.18
C HIS A 12 53.78 -23.51 -13.91
N LYS A 13 52.96 -23.46 -14.96
CA LYS A 13 51.54 -23.05 -14.84
C LYS A 13 50.70 -24.14 -14.19
N GLU A 14 49.77 -23.75 -13.31
CA GLU A 14 48.82 -24.66 -12.68
C GLU A 14 47.73 -25.13 -13.65
N ARG A 15 47.15 -26.31 -13.39
CA ARG A 15 46.07 -26.91 -14.20
C ARG A 15 44.68 -26.52 -13.70
N SER A 16 43.78 -26.20 -14.62
CA SER A 16 42.35 -25.93 -14.35
C SER A 16 41.55 -27.18 -13.95
N GLN A 17 40.31 -26.99 -13.50
CA GLN A 17 39.32 -28.05 -13.30
C GLN A 17 38.95 -28.68 -14.67
N PRO A 18 38.85 -30.02 -14.81
CA PRO A 18 38.32 -30.66 -16.02
C PRO A 18 36.89 -30.21 -16.32
N GLN A 19 36.55 -30.00 -17.60
CA GLN A 19 35.27 -29.39 -18.00
C GLN A 19 34.04 -30.11 -17.44
N HIS A 20 34.03 -31.45 -17.42
CA HIS A 20 32.92 -32.24 -16.87
C HIS A 20 32.71 -32.04 -15.35
N ARG A 21 33.75 -31.64 -14.60
CA ARG A 21 33.70 -31.32 -13.17
C ARG A 21 33.63 -29.82 -12.88
N LYS A 22 33.54 -28.95 -13.90
CA LYS A 22 33.45 -27.49 -13.75
C LYS A 22 32.25 -27.03 -12.91
N HIS A 23 31.18 -27.84 -12.86
CA HIS A 23 30.02 -27.61 -12.01
C HIS A 23 30.33 -27.69 -10.49
N LEU A 24 31.42 -28.37 -10.09
CA LEU A 24 31.91 -28.43 -8.70
C LEU A 24 32.73 -27.18 -8.30
N GLY A 25 32.87 -26.20 -9.19
CA GLY A 25 33.69 -25.01 -8.96
C GLY A 25 35.19 -25.24 -9.19
N LEU A 26 36.01 -24.42 -8.52
CA LEU A 26 37.46 -24.39 -8.72
C LEU A 26 38.13 -25.66 -8.16
N LEU A 27 39.06 -26.24 -8.93
CA LEU A 27 39.89 -27.34 -8.46
C LEU A 27 40.99 -26.81 -7.53
N GLU A 28 40.72 -26.84 -6.23
CA GLU A 28 41.63 -26.44 -5.16
C GLU A 28 43.04 -27.04 -5.31
N LYS A 29 44.06 -26.26 -4.95
CA LYS A 29 45.46 -26.66 -4.88
C LYS A 29 45.94 -26.74 -3.43
N HIS A 30 47.19 -27.19 -3.24
CA HIS A 30 47.83 -27.22 -1.93
C HIS A 30 47.83 -25.85 -1.22
N LYS A 31 47.98 -24.75 -1.97
CA LYS A 31 47.89 -23.37 -1.46
C LYS A 31 46.53 -23.10 -0.80
N ASP A 32 45.44 -23.47 -1.47
CA ASP A 32 44.06 -23.22 -1.03
C ASP A 32 43.70 -24.15 0.14
N TYR A 33 44.15 -25.41 0.07
CA TYR A 33 44.08 -26.36 1.19
C TYR A 33 44.78 -25.82 2.44
N VAL A 34 46.00 -25.28 2.32
CA VAL A 34 46.73 -24.69 3.46
C VAL A 34 46.00 -23.48 4.04
N GLN A 35 45.38 -22.64 3.20
CA GLN A 35 44.55 -21.53 3.68
C GLN A 35 43.29 -22.03 4.43
N ARG A 36 42.58 -23.01 3.86
CA ARG A 36 41.39 -23.61 4.50
C ARG A 36 41.72 -24.32 5.80
N ALA A 37 42.79 -25.11 5.84
CA ALA A 37 43.24 -25.83 7.03
C ALA A 37 43.62 -24.87 8.16
N ARG A 38 44.34 -23.77 7.84
CA ARG A 38 44.63 -22.70 8.80
C ARG A 38 43.35 -22.04 9.32
N ALA A 39 42.40 -21.68 8.45
CA ALA A 39 41.13 -21.09 8.86
C ALA A 39 40.29 -22.05 9.74
N HIS A 40 40.28 -23.34 9.40
CA HIS A 40 39.61 -24.37 10.19
C HIS A 40 40.23 -24.53 11.59
N HIS A 41 41.56 -24.61 11.70
CA HIS A 41 42.25 -24.67 12.99
C HIS A 41 41.98 -23.39 13.82
N ILE A 42 42.10 -22.21 13.22
CA ILE A 42 41.78 -20.93 13.89
C ILE A 42 40.36 -20.94 14.46
N ASN A 43 39.37 -21.47 13.74
CA ASN A 43 37.98 -21.52 14.21
C ASN A 43 37.76 -22.62 15.26
N ARG A 44 38.37 -23.80 15.11
CA ARG A 44 38.37 -24.87 16.13
C ARG A 44 38.96 -24.37 17.44
N ASP A 45 40.13 -23.73 17.40
CA ASP A 45 40.86 -23.28 18.57
C ASP A 45 40.16 -22.11 19.26
N LYS A 46 39.49 -21.22 18.50
CA LYS A 46 38.54 -20.23 19.04
C LYS A 46 37.38 -20.91 19.77
N LEU A 47 36.75 -21.91 19.15
CA LEU A 47 35.61 -22.63 19.75
C LEU A 47 36.02 -23.40 21.01
N GLN A 48 37.21 -23.99 21.04
CA GLN A 48 37.77 -24.64 22.22
C GLN A 48 37.96 -23.65 23.38
N ARG A 49 38.54 -22.46 23.13
CA ARG A 49 38.67 -21.40 24.15
C ARG A 49 37.30 -20.88 24.63
N LEU A 50 36.30 -20.80 23.75
CA LEU A 50 34.94 -20.41 24.14
C LEU A 50 34.24 -21.49 24.99
N ARG A 51 34.43 -22.77 24.67
CA ARG A 51 33.95 -23.89 25.49
C ARG A 51 34.59 -23.90 26.87
N GLN A 52 35.92 -23.72 26.94
CA GLN A 52 36.63 -23.62 28.21
C GLN A 52 36.08 -22.44 29.04
N LYS A 53 35.99 -21.23 28.47
CA LYS A 53 35.40 -20.07 29.17
C LYS A 53 33.94 -20.25 29.61
N ALA A 54 33.18 -21.16 28.99
CA ALA A 54 31.82 -21.47 29.39
C ALA A 54 31.76 -22.53 30.52
N ALA A 55 32.77 -23.41 30.61
CA ALA A 55 32.93 -24.38 31.69
C ALA A 55 33.52 -23.73 32.95
N ASP A 56 34.55 -22.90 32.79
CA ASP A 56 35.27 -22.19 33.85
C ASP A 56 34.47 -20.97 34.41
N ARG A 57 33.17 -20.89 34.13
CA ARG A 57 32.32 -19.71 34.43
C ARG A 57 31.77 -19.79 35.86
N ASN A 58 32.08 -18.79 36.68
CA ASN A 58 31.43 -18.61 37.98
C ASN A 58 29.92 -18.38 37.79
N GLN A 59 29.09 -19.09 38.56
CA GLN A 59 27.62 -18.95 38.47
C GLN A 59 27.13 -17.64 39.09
N ASP A 60 27.82 -17.15 40.12
CA ASP A 60 27.50 -15.94 40.88
C ASP A 60 28.26 -14.70 40.36
N GLU A 61 28.72 -14.71 39.11
CA GLU A 61 29.42 -13.57 38.50
C GLU A 61 28.47 -12.37 38.33
N PHE A 62 28.81 -11.21 38.90
CA PHE A 62 28.07 -9.97 38.72
C PHE A 62 28.95 -8.87 38.10
N TYR A 63 28.49 -8.30 37.00
CA TYR A 63 29.04 -7.09 36.42
C TYR A 63 27.95 -6.02 36.35
N THR A 64 28.26 -4.78 36.73
CA THR A 64 27.32 -3.63 36.63
C THR A 64 26.78 -3.47 35.21
N GLY A 65 27.59 -3.78 34.19
CA GLY A 65 27.20 -3.81 32.78
C GLY A 65 26.23 -4.93 32.38
N MET A 66 25.72 -5.76 33.31
CA MET A 66 24.56 -6.64 33.12
C MET A 66 23.23 -5.88 33.27
N ILE A 67 23.20 -4.79 34.03
CA ILE A 67 21.98 -4.00 34.29
C ILE A 67 21.40 -3.50 32.97
N GLY A 68 20.09 -3.71 32.77
CA GLY A 68 19.37 -3.33 31.55
C GLY A 68 19.63 -4.21 30.32
N LYS A 69 20.63 -5.10 30.34
CA LYS A 69 20.86 -6.07 29.26
C LYS A 69 19.94 -7.29 29.41
N LYS A 70 19.68 -7.96 28.28
CA LYS A 70 18.83 -9.15 28.22
C LYS A 70 19.49 -10.25 27.38
N THR A 71 19.15 -11.49 27.72
CA THR A 71 19.56 -12.70 27.02
C THR A 71 18.31 -13.51 26.73
N GLN A 72 18.16 -14.01 25.50
CA GLN A 72 17.05 -14.87 25.10
C GLN A 72 17.62 -16.10 24.40
N HIS A 73 17.15 -17.30 24.77
CA HIS A 73 17.63 -18.58 24.22
C HIS A 73 19.18 -18.71 24.20
N GLY A 74 19.85 -18.20 25.24
CA GLY A 74 21.32 -18.21 25.36
C GLY A 74 22.06 -17.11 24.58
N VAL A 75 21.38 -16.29 23.78
CA VAL A 75 21.98 -15.20 22.99
C VAL A 75 21.71 -13.85 23.64
N HIS A 76 22.76 -13.05 23.86
CA HIS A 76 22.61 -11.68 24.34
C HIS A 76 21.99 -10.79 23.26
N ILE A 77 20.92 -10.07 23.62
CA ILE A 77 20.25 -9.10 22.74
C ILE A 77 20.63 -7.68 23.16
N GLY A 78 21.31 -6.97 22.25
CA GLY A 78 21.49 -5.52 22.31
C GLY A 78 20.28 -4.76 21.75
N SER A 79 20.11 -3.51 22.18
CA SER A 79 19.09 -2.62 21.59
C SER A 79 19.41 -2.30 20.13
N ARG A 80 18.36 -2.20 19.29
CA ARG A 80 18.46 -1.75 17.89
C ARG A 80 18.33 -0.23 17.72
N GLY A 81 18.28 0.53 18.83
CA GLY A 81 18.07 1.98 18.83
C GLY A 81 16.60 2.42 18.87
N ASN A 82 15.65 1.56 18.50
CA ASN A 82 14.22 1.84 18.65
C ASN A 82 13.84 2.02 20.13
N GLN A 83 13.24 3.16 20.46
CA GLN A 83 12.75 3.49 21.81
C GLN A 83 11.21 3.68 21.77
N ALA A 84 10.57 3.55 22.93
CA ALA A 84 9.16 3.93 23.08
C ALA A 84 9.05 5.46 23.05
N MET A 85 8.34 6.02 22.08
CA MET A 85 8.06 7.45 22.00
C MET A 85 6.82 7.82 22.82
N GLU A 86 6.82 9.03 23.36
CA GLU A 86 5.66 9.62 24.02
C GLU A 86 4.48 9.81 23.07
N ASN A 87 3.25 9.68 23.59
CA ASN A 87 2.02 9.76 22.79
C ASN A 87 1.87 11.09 22.05
N ASP A 88 2.33 12.21 22.63
CA ASP A 88 2.23 13.53 22.02
C ASP A 88 3.21 13.71 20.86
N ILE A 89 4.44 13.17 20.99
CA ILE A 89 5.40 13.09 19.89
C ILE A 89 4.81 12.23 18.75
N VAL A 90 4.19 11.09 19.07
CA VAL A 90 3.51 10.23 18.09
C VAL A 90 2.31 10.93 17.44
N SER A 91 1.57 11.74 18.20
CA SER A 91 0.42 12.54 17.73
C SER A 91 0.85 13.66 16.78
N LEU A 92 1.96 14.33 17.08
CA LEU A 92 2.60 15.33 16.23
C LEU A 92 3.09 14.70 14.92
N LEU A 93 3.85 13.60 14.98
CA LEU A 93 4.36 12.90 13.80
C LEU A 93 3.21 12.45 12.87
N LYS A 94 2.18 11.78 13.41
CA LYS A 94 1.01 11.38 12.60
C LYS A 94 0.23 12.56 12.04
N THR A 95 0.32 13.74 12.66
CA THR A 95 -0.29 14.97 12.14
C THR A 95 0.52 15.56 10.98
N GLN A 96 1.85 15.47 11.02
CA GLN A 96 2.72 15.80 9.88
C GLN A 96 2.48 14.83 8.71
N ASP A 97 2.43 13.52 8.97
CA ASP A 97 2.12 12.48 7.98
C ASP A 97 0.77 12.74 7.28
N ALA A 98 -0.26 13.13 8.04
CA ALA A 98 -1.58 13.45 7.50
C ALA A 98 -1.57 14.71 6.63
N GLY A 99 -0.73 15.69 6.95
CA GLY A 99 -0.45 16.84 6.09
C GLY A 99 0.23 16.44 4.78
N TYR A 100 1.24 15.58 4.86
CA TYR A 100 1.97 15.06 3.69
C TYR A 100 1.06 14.24 2.76
N LEU A 101 0.27 13.30 3.30
CA LEU A 101 -0.68 12.51 2.51
C LEU A 101 -1.72 13.39 1.82
N ARG A 102 -2.27 14.41 2.50
CA ARG A 102 -3.21 15.37 1.88
C ARG A 102 -2.56 16.16 0.74
N LYS A 103 -1.34 16.66 0.94
CA LYS A 103 -0.55 17.34 -0.12
C LYS A 103 -0.34 16.43 -1.33
N GLN A 104 0.04 15.18 -1.11
CA GLN A 104 0.30 14.22 -2.18
C GLN A 104 -0.99 13.79 -2.91
N LEU A 105 -2.09 13.60 -2.17
CA LEU A 105 -3.41 13.26 -2.71
C LEU A 105 -3.96 14.41 -3.58
N ILE A 106 -3.79 15.67 -3.17
CA ILE A 106 -4.10 16.85 -4.00
C ILE A 106 -3.22 16.88 -5.26
N SER A 107 -1.92 16.61 -5.13
CA SER A 107 -0.97 16.59 -6.26
C SER A 107 -1.35 15.53 -7.30
N GLU A 108 -1.63 14.30 -6.90
CA GLU A 108 -2.03 13.23 -7.81
C GLU A 108 -3.45 13.43 -8.37
N ARG A 109 -4.40 14.00 -7.59
CA ARG A 109 -5.72 14.40 -8.14
C ARG A 109 -5.60 15.43 -9.28
N LYS A 110 -4.72 16.44 -9.15
CA LYS A 110 -4.46 17.42 -10.22
C LYS A 110 -3.87 16.75 -11.46
N LYS A 111 -2.86 15.89 -11.31
CA LYS A 111 -2.22 15.17 -12.43
C LYS A 111 -3.17 14.18 -13.11
N TYR A 112 -4.03 13.51 -12.33
CA TYR A 112 -5.07 12.63 -12.85
C TYR A 112 -6.08 13.40 -13.72
N LYS A 113 -6.59 14.54 -13.24
CA LYS A 113 -7.49 15.41 -14.02
C LYS A 113 -6.86 15.88 -15.33
N ALA A 114 -5.65 16.44 -15.30
CA ALA A 114 -4.95 16.90 -16.50
C ALA A 114 -4.72 15.76 -17.53
N LEU A 115 -4.47 14.53 -17.06
CA LEU A 115 -4.33 13.37 -17.93
C LEU A 115 -5.69 12.88 -18.50
N VAL A 116 -6.77 12.94 -17.72
CA VAL A 116 -8.14 12.72 -18.21
C VAL A 116 -8.49 13.75 -19.30
N GLU A 117 -8.15 15.02 -19.09
CA GLU A 117 -8.42 16.13 -20.02
C GLU A 117 -7.65 15.98 -21.35
N ASP A 118 -6.40 15.52 -21.35
CA ASP A 118 -5.61 15.24 -22.58
C ASP A 118 -6.01 13.91 -23.27
N ILE A 119 -6.54 12.93 -22.53
CA ILE A 119 -7.07 11.68 -23.10
C ILE A 119 -8.46 11.91 -23.72
N ALA A 120 -9.35 12.65 -23.06
CA ALA A 120 -10.76 12.81 -23.43
C ALA A 120 -11.02 13.11 -24.92
N PRO A 121 -10.40 14.12 -25.57
CA PRO A 121 -10.65 14.42 -26.98
C PRO A 121 -10.09 13.36 -27.95
N ARG A 122 -9.29 12.40 -27.45
CA ARG A 122 -8.66 11.33 -28.24
C ARG A 122 -9.40 9.99 -28.16
N VAL A 123 -10.32 9.82 -27.20
CA VAL A 123 -11.13 8.59 -27.08
C VAL A 123 -12.14 8.46 -28.22
N PRO A 124 -12.88 9.52 -28.63
CA PRO A 124 -13.61 9.53 -29.90
C PRO A 124 -12.68 9.24 -31.08
N GLY A 125 -12.96 8.18 -31.83
CA GLY A 125 -12.13 7.71 -32.94
C GLY A 125 -11.18 6.55 -32.61
N MET A 126 -11.06 6.10 -31.35
CA MET A 126 -10.43 4.81 -31.05
C MET A 126 -11.23 3.65 -31.68
N ARG A 127 -10.55 2.60 -32.14
CA ARG A 127 -11.18 1.41 -32.73
C ARG A 127 -11.71 0.47 -31.65
N LEU A 128 -12.94 -0.02 -31.77
CA LEU A 128 -13.54 -0.93 -30.78
C LEU A 128 -12.69 -2.20 -30.61
N ALA A 129 -12.27 -2.81 -31.71
CA ALA A 129 -11.42 -4.01 -31.73
C ALA A 129 -10.06 -3.85 -31.00
N PHE A 130 -9.54 -2.63 -30.84
CA PHE A 130 -8.32 -2.37 -30.06
C PHE A 130 -8.60 -2.49 -28.54
N LEU A 131 -9.77 -2.01 -28.10
CA LEU A 131 -10.22 -2.06 -26.71
C LEU A 131 -10.73 -3.46 -26.33
N GLU A 132 -11.43 -4.16 -27.23
CA GLU A 132 -11.82 -5.56 -27.04
C GLU A 132 -10.60 -6.47 -26.80
N LYS A 133 -9.52 -6.25 -27.56
CA LYS A 133 -8.23 -6.93 -27.40
C LYS A 133 -7.48 -6.54 -26.11
N LYS A 134 -7.84 -5.42 -25.47
CA LYS A 134 -7.15 -4.86 -24.30
C LYS A 134 -8.16 -4.36 -23.25
N LYS A 135 -8.88 -5.31 -22.65
CA LYS A 135 -9.96 -5.06 -21.67
C LYS A 135 -9.54 -4.09 -20.56
N ASP A 136 -8.32 -4.19 -20.04
CA ASP A 136 -7.76 -3.27 -19.04
C ASP A 136 -7.86 -1.79 -19.44
N LEU A 137 -7.71 -1.47 -20.73
CA LEU A 137 -7.82 -0.12 -21.26
C LEU A 137 -9.29 0.33 -21.36
N ALA A 138 -10.20 -0.59 -21.72
CA ALA A 138 -11.63 -0.31 -21.70
C ALA A 138 -12.11 -0.04 -20.27
N ASP A 139 -11.75 -0.90 -19.31
CA ASP A 139 -12.15 -0.77 -17.91
C ASP A 139 -11.58 0.49 -17.24
N THR A 140 -10.40 0.94 -17.64
CA THR A 140 -9.78 2.16 -17.10
C THR A 140 -10.36 3.43 -17.70
N LEU A 141 -10.79 3.41 -18.97
CA LEU A 141 -11.63 4.47 -19.54
C LEU A 141 -13.04 4.50 -18.91
N LYS A 142 -13.66 3.35 -18.64
CA LYS A 142 -14.93 3.24 -17.92
C LYS A 142 -14.84 3.83 -16.51
N ARG A 143 -13.83 3.42 -15.72
CA ARG A 143 -13.57 3.97 -14.37
C ARG A 143 -13.29 5.48 -14.36
N ALA A 144 -12.86 6.05 -15.50
CA ALA A 144 -12.64 7.48 -15.67
C ALA A 144 -13.87 8.25 -16.21
N ASN A 145 -15.01 7.58 -16.41
CA ASN A 145 -16.20 8.10 -17.10
C ASN A 145 -15.91 8.63 -18.52
N LEU A 146 -14.89 8.10 -19.19
CA LEU A 146 -14.49 8.45 -20.56
C LEU A 146 -15.08 7.53 -21.64
N LEU A 147 -15.77 6.45 -21.23
CA LEU A 147 -16.36 5.46 -22.12
C LEU A 147 -17.70 4.96 -21.56
N ASP A 148 -18.79 5.26 -22.27
CA ASP A 148 -20.13 4.75 -21.99
C ASP A 148 -20.32 3.35 -22.58
N GLU A 149 -20.98 2.44 -21.87
CA GLU A 149 -21.31 1.09 -22.33
C GLU A 149 -22.10 1.11 -23.64
N LYS A 150 -22.98 2.12 -23.82
CA LYS A 150 -23.78 2.31 -25.04
C LYS A 150 -22.91 2.54 -26.28
N ALA A 151 -21.73 3.15 -26.12
CA ALA A 151 -20.79 3.37 -27.22
C ALA A 151 -20.08 2.08 -27.66
N MET A 152 -19.88 1.12 -26.75
CA MET A 152 -19.31 -0.20 -27.06
C MET A 152 -20.34 -1.15 -27.71
N ALA A 153 -21.62 -1.03 -27.37
CA ALA A 153 -22.68 -1.89 -27.91
C ALA A 153 -22.97 -1.69 -29.42
N SER A 154 -22.48 -0.60 -30.03
CA SER A 154 -22.73 -0.22 -31.42
C SER A 154 -21.96 -1.07 -32.44
N LYS A 155 -22.31 -2.36 -32.59
CA LYS A 155 -21.73 -3.31 -33.58
C LYS A 155 -21.71 -2.80 -35.03
N ARG A 156 -22.45 -1.74 -35.36
CA ARG A 156 -22.52 -1.11 -36.69
C ARG A 156 -21.36 -0.13 -36.96
N GLN A 157 -20.47 0.12 -36.00
CA GLN A 157 -19.43 1.16 -36.07
C GLN A 157 -18.06 0.62 -35.64
N GLU A 158 -17.01 0.78 -36.46
CA GLU A 158 -15.65 0.28 -36.13
C GLU A 158 -14.92 1.10 -35.05
N ARG A 159 -15.36 2.34 -34.82
CA ARG A 159 -14.71 3.33 -33.95
C ARG A 159 -15.72 3.98 -33.02
N ILE A 160 -15.26 4.35 -31.81
CA ILE A 160 -16.03 5.08 -30.82
C ILE A 160 -16.49 6.42 -31.40
N GLN A 161 -17.80 6.69 -31.34
CA GLN A 161 -18.36 8.01 -31.60
C GLN A 161 -18.08 8.94 -30.43
N GLY A 162 -17.91 10.24 -30.71
CA GLY A 162 -17.99 11.27 -29.67
C GLY A 162 -19.43 11.46 -29.20
N ALA A 163 -19.61 12.06 -28.02
CA ALA A 163 -20.92 12.48 -27.54
C ALA A 163 -21.45 13.66 -28.38
N GLY A 164 -22.11 13.36 -29.49
CA GLY A 164 -22.74 14.36 -30.37
C GLY A 164 -23.00 13.82 -31.77
N THR A 165 -24.18 14.14 -32.32
CA THR A 165 -24.50 13.88 -33.73
C THR A 165 -23.65 14.79 -34.63
N LYS A 166 -22.86 14.20 -35.54
CA LYS A 166 -22.10 14.96 -36.54
C LYS A 166 -23.02 15.49 -37.63
N THR A 167 -23.69 16.60 -37.36
CA THR A 167 -24.45 17.37 -38.35
C THR A 167 -23.52 17.75 -39.50
N LYS A 168 -23.88 17.34 -40.72
CA LYS A 168 -23.26 17.80 -41.96
C LYS A 168 -24.23 18.71 -42.68
N TRP A 169 -23.79 19.93 -42.94
CA TRP A 169 -24.43 20.81 -43.91
C TRP A 169 -24.07 20.31 -45.32
N VAL A 170 -25.02 20.41 -46.23
CA VAL A 170 -24.93 19.91 -47.62
C VAL A 170 -25.80 20.83 -48.46
N ASP A 171 -25.21 21.46 -49.48
CA ASP A 171 -25.85 22.56 -50.20
C ASP A 171 -26.70 22.08 -51.38
N SER A 172 -26.58 20.80 -51.77
CA SER A 172 -27.33 20.20 -52.89
C SER A 172 -27.98 18.86 -52.54
N THR A 173 -29.16 18.60 -53.14
CA THR A 173 -29.88 17.33 -53.03
C THR A 173 -29.09 16.15 -53.61
N GLU A 174 -28.33 16.39 -54.67
CA GLU A 174 -27.43 15.40 -55.25
C GLU A 174 -26.31 14.96 -54.29
N GLU A 175 -25.68 15.90 -53.57
CA GLU A 175 -24.65 15.53 -52.60
C GLU A 175 -25.22 14.72 -51.44
N LEU A 176 -26.44 15.03 -51.01
CA LEU A 176 -27.13 14.26 -49.98
C LEU A 176 -27.36 12.81 -50.46
N GLN A 177 -27.75 12.60 -51.72
CA GLN A 177 -27.82 11.26 -52.33
C GLN A 177 -26.43 10.60 -52.50
N LYS A 178 -25.39 11.36 -52.86
CA LYS A 178 -23.98 10.89 -52.99
C LYS A 178 -23.40 10.48 -51.63
N TYR A 179 -23.80 11.11 -50.52
CA TYR A 179 -23.45 10.68 -49.16
C TYR A 179 -24.28 9.48 -48.69
N ALA A 180 -25.59 9.45 -48.95
CA ALA A 180 -26.45 8.33 -48.62
C ALA A 180 -25.99 7.02 -49.32
N SER A 181 -25.66 7.08 -50.60
CA SER A 181 -25.13 5.95 -51.37
C SER A 181 -23.73 5.52 -50.89
N LYS A 182 -22.79 6.46 -50.68
CA LYS A 182 -21.47 6.16 -50.08
C LYS A 182 -21.57 5.45 -48.72
N SER A 183 -22.63 5.68 -47.94
CA SER A 183 -22.81 5.03 -46.63
C SER A 183 -23.10 3.52 -46.71
N LYS A 184 -23.60 3.01 -47.86
CA LYS A 184 -23.92 1.59 -48.06
C LYS A 184 -22.75 0.74 -48.56
N VAL A 185 -21.68 1.34 -49.07
CA VAL A 185 -20.71 0.66 -49.96
C VAL A 185 -19.34 0.37 -49.29
N LYS A 186 -19.10 0.79 -48.04
CA LYS A 186 -17.78 0.59 -47.39
C LYS A 186 -17.82 -0.16 -46.06
N SER A 187 -17.71 -1.48 -46.18
CA SER A 187 -17.35 -2.44 -45.12
C SER A 187 -16.18 -3.35 -45.54
N GLU A 188 -15.28 -2.86 -46.40
CA GLU A 188 -14.00 -3.52 -46.71
C GLU A 188 -13.00 -3.30 -45.57
N GLN A 189 -12.19 -4.32 -45.27
CA GLN A 189 -11.20 -4.28 -44.19
C GLN A 189 -10.07 -3.28 -44.49
N ARG A 190 -10.24 -2.03 -44.06
CA ARG A 190 -9.21 -1.00 -44.15
C ARG A 190 -7.98 -1.39 -43.33
N SER A 191 -6.86 -1.61 -44.01
CA SER A 191 -5.58 -1.88 -43.38
C SER A 191 -5.15 -0.71 -42.48
N LEU A 192 -4.62 -1.03 -41.31
CA LEU A 192 -4.17 -0.02 -40.34
C LEU A 192 -3.01 0.81 -40.91
N THR A 193 -3.22 2.12 -41.02
CA THR A 193 -2.13 3.04 -41.38
C THR A 193 -1.05 3.05 -40.29
N GLN A 194 0.18 3.45 -40.63
CA GLN A 194 1.24 3.60 -39.63
C GLN A 194 0.89 4.69 -38.59
N ALA A 195 0.19 5.74 -39.01
CA ALA A 195 -0.30 6.81 -38.12
C ALA A 195 -1.33 6.29 -37.12
N ASP A 196 -2.32 5.49 -37.54
CA ASP A 196 -3.30 4.86 -36.63
C ASP A 196 -2.60 4.01 -35.56
N LYS A 197 -1.65 3.15 -35.97
CA LYS A 197 -0.88 2.29 -35.05
C LYS A 197 -0.11 3.09 -34.01
N MET A 198 0.53 4.19 -34.43
CA MET A 198 1.28 5.07 -33.53
C MET A 198 0.36 5.84 -32.57
N GLY A 199 -0.79 6.31 -33.04
CA GLY A 199 -1.81 6.95 -32.21
C GLY A 199 -2.40 6.01 -31.16
N GLU A 200 -2.80 4.81 -31.56
CA GLU A 200 -3.27 3.74 -30.65
C GLU A 200 -2.18 3.35 -29.62
N MET A 201 -0.91 3.31 -30.02
CA MET A 201 0.21 3.04 -29.11
C MET A 201 0.40 4.16 -28.07
N GLN A 202 0.46 5.43 -28.51
CA GLN A 202 0.62 6.59 -27.64
C GLN A 202 -0.54 6.72 -26.65
N LEU A 203 -1.78 6.60 -27.13
CA LEU A 203 -2.97 6.67 -26.29
C LEU A 203 -3.04 5.48 -25.32
N GLY A 204 -2.65 4.28 -25.78
CA GLY A 204 -2.49 3.10 -24.94
C GLY A 204 -1.35 3.18 -23.90
N ILE A 205 -0.40 4.13 -24.02
CA ILE A 205 0.54 4.47 -22.93
C ILE A 205 -0.17 5.37 -21.92
N LYS A 206 -0.81 6.46 -22.38
CA LYS A 206 -1.52 7.42 -21.52
C LYS A 206 -2.62 6.77 -20.67
N ILE A 207 -3.39 5.83 -21.23
CA ILE A 207 -4.43 5.10 -20.49
C ILE A 207 -3.82 4.19 -19.39
N ARG A 208 -2.64 3.57 -19.63
CA ARG A 208 -1.92 2.81 -18.58
C ARG A 208 -1.33 3.71 -17.50
N GLU A 209 -0.91 4.92 -17.85
CA GLU A 209 -0.53 5.93 -16.86
C GLU A 209 -1.73 6.36 -16.02
N LEU A 210 -2.90 6.61 -16.65
CA LEU A 210 -4.15 6.92 -15.95
C LEU A 210 -4.54 5.81 -14.98
N ALA A 211 -4.47 4.55 -15.40
CA ALA A 211 -4.68 3.39 -14.54
C ALA A 211 -3.75 3.37 -13.31
N SER A 212 -2.46 3.64 -13.55
CA SER A 212 -1.44 3.70 -12.50
C SER A 212 -1.67 4.86 -11.52
N ARG A 213 -2.14 6.02 -12.03
CA ARG A 213 -2.53 7.17 -11.22
C ARG A 213 -3.81 6.91 -10.42
N GLN A 214 -4.80 6.22 -10.97
CA GLN A 214 -6.00 5.81 -10.24
C GLN A 214 -5.64 4.90 -9.07
N HIS A 215 -4.81 3.87 -9.31
CA HIS A 215 -4.37 2.97 -8.24
C HIS A 215 -3.60 3.73 -7.13
N ARG A 216 -2.69 4.64 -7.51
CA ARG A 216 -1.98 5.50 -6.56
C ARG A 216 -2.92 6.42 -5.77
N LEU A 217 -3.92 7.01 -6.42
CA LEU A 217 -4.94 7.86 -5.79
C LEU A 217 -5.76 7.07 -4.76
N ASN A 218 -6.19 5.86 -5.12
CA ASN A 218 -6.90 4.95 -4.22
C ASN A 218 -6.02 4.60 -2.99
N ALA A 219 -4.77 4.17 -3.20
CA ALA A 219 -3.85 3.83 -2.13
C ALA A 219 -3.52 5.01 -1.19
N LEU A 220 -3.37 6.22 -1.74
CA LEU A 220 -3.20 7.45 -0.94
C LEU A 220 -4.47 7.80 -0.15
N SER A 221 -5.65 7.57 -0.72
CA SER A 221 -6.94 7.80 -0.03
C SER A 221 -7.15 6.80 1.10
N GLU A 222 -6.85 5.52 0.87
CA GLU A 222 -6.92 4.46 1.87
C GLU A 222 -5.91 4.70 3.02
N ALA A 223 -4.67 5.07 2.68
CA ALA A 223 -3.65 5.43 3.67
C ALA A 223 -4.05 6.65 4.50
N ALA A 224 -4.65 7.68 3.88
CA ALA A 224 -5.16 8.85 4.58
C ALA A 224 -6.32 8.51 5.51
N GLN A 225 -7.28 7.69 5.07
CA GLN A 225 -8.38 7.18 5.89
C GLN A 225 -7.85 6.38 7.09
N LYS A 226 -6.95 5.42 6.87
CA LYS A 226 -6.32 4.61 7.93
C LYS A 226 -5.52 5.47 8.92
N LEU A 227 -4.85 6.52 8.45
CA LEU A 227 -4.12 7.43 9.33
C LEU A 227 -5.07 8.31 10.16
N ASP A 228 -6.15 8.83 9.57
CA ASP A 228 -7.11 9.64 10.31
C ASP A 228 -7.97 8.80 11.28
N THR A 229 -8.27 7.52 11.01
CA THR A 229 -8.86 6.63 12.03
C THR A 229 -7.90 6.34 13.18
N VAL A 230 -6.61 6.11 12.91
CA VAL A 230 -5.58 6.00 13.97
C VAL A 230 -5.50 7.30 14.79
N ARG A 231 -5.55 8.47 14.15
CA ARG A 231 -5.55 9.77 14.85
C ARG A 231 -6.83 10.02 15.65
N ALA A 232 -7.98 9.53 15.19
CA ALA A 232 -9.21 9.53 15.98
C ALA A 232 -9.08 8.62 17.21
N LEU A 233 -8.60 7.39 17.06
CA LEU A 233 -8.39 6.44 18.16
C LEU A 233 -7.38 6.93 19.20
N MET A 234 -6.32 7.64 18.79
CA MET A 234 -5.38 8.27 19.74
C MET A 234 -6.04 9.42 20.53
N ARG A 235 -7.00 10.14 19.95
CA ARG A 235 -7.75 11.21 20.64
C ARG A 235 -8.82 10.67 21.58
N THR A 236 -9.60 9.67 21.16
CA THR A 236 -10.71 9.13 21.96
C THR A 236 -10.26 8.25 23.12
N ARG A 237 -9.05 7.68 23.07
CA ARG A 237 -8.47 6.88 24.16
C ARG A 237 -8.32 7.61 25.50
N GLY A 238 -8.32 8.94 25.51
CA GLY A 238 -8.30 9.73 26.76
C GLY A 238 -9.68 10.16 27.28
N SER A 239 -10.75 10.07 26.48
CA SER A 239 -12.03 10.72 26.79
C SER A 239 -13.28 9.84 26.59
N HIS A 240 -13.19 8.75 25.83
CA HIS A 240 -14.29 7.79 25.59
C HIS A 240 -13.83 6.33 25.82
N ALA A 241 -12.70 6.14 26.49
CA ALA A 241 -12.31 4.84 26.99
C ALA A 241 -13.24 4.44 28.15
N VAL A 242 -14.17 3.51 27.88
CA VAL A 242 -14.93 2.81 28.93
C VAL A 242 -13.91 2.29 29.94
N SER A 243 -14.09 2.63 31.23
CA SER A 243 -13.14 2.26 32.27
C SER A 243 -12.96 0.74 32.29
N LYS A 244 -11.74 0.27 32.60
CA LYS A 244 -11.49 -1.19 32.60
C LYS A 244 -12.50 -1.92 33.50
N LYS A 245 -12.86 -1.33 34.64
CA LYS A 245 -13.94 -1.80 35.52
C LYS A 245 -15.26 -1.95 34.78
N LYS A 246 -15.77 -0.89 34.12
CA LYS A 246 -17.04 -0.93 33.37
C LYS A 246 -17.01 -1.87 32.17
N LEU A 247 -15.86 -2.07 31.56
CA LEU A 247 -15.66 -3.02 30.45
C LEU A 247 -15.59 -4.48 30.94
N ASP A 248 -15.11 -4.73 32.16
CA ASP A 248 -15.12 -6.05 32.79
C ASP A 248 -16.51 -6.34 33.41
N GLU A 249 -17.19 -5.35 34.02
CA GLU A 249 -18.61 -5.41 34.44
C GLU A 249 -19.55 -5.77 33.27
N MET A 250 -19.35 -5.16 32.09
CA MET A 250 -20.11 -5.51 30.89
C MET A 250 -19.87 -6.95 30.41
N LYS A 251 -18.65 -7.50 30.53
CA LYS A 251 -18.40 -8.92 30.22
C LYS A 251 -19.09 -9.84 31.21
N ASP A 252 -19.04 -9.50 32.50
CA ASP A 252 -19.70 -10.25 33.55
C ASP A 252 -21.21 -10.26 33.34
N ALA A 253 -21.81 -9.12 32.98
CA ALA A 253 -23.23 -9.02 32.62
C ALA A 253 -23.58 -9.93 31.42
N VAL A 254 -22.84 -9.82 30.31
CA VAL A 254 -23.00 -10.69 29.13
C VAL A 254 -22.84 -12.17 29.48
N SER A 255 -21.93 -12.52 30.40
CA SER A 255 -21.64 -13.92 30.77
C SER A 255 -22.62 -14.50 31.79
N LYS A 256 -23.24 -13.66 32.63
CA LYS A 256 -24.15 -14.08 33.71
C LYS A 256 -25.63 -13.99 33.32
N LYS A 257 -26.04 -12.90 32.65
CA LYS A 257 -27.43 -12.67 32.20
C LYS A 257 -27.66 -13.08 30.73
N GLY A 258 -26.60 -13.26 29.95
CA GLY A 258 -26.69 -13.39 28.49
C GLY A 258 -26.81 -12.03 27.79
N ALA A 259 -26.80 -12.03 26.46
CA ALA A 259 -26.94 -10.83 25.65
C ALA A 259 -27.92 -11.07 24.50
N ARG A 260 -28.82 -10.11 24.26
CA ARG A 260 -29.91 -10.25 23.27
C ARG A 260 -29.66 -9.29 22.12
N VAL A 261 -29.67 -9.80 20.89
CA VAL A 261 -29.49 -8.95 19.70
C VAL A 261 -30.86 -8.43 19.26
N THR A 262 -31.06 -7.13 19.40
CA THR A 262 -32.23 -6.40 18.90
C THR A 262 -31.94 -5.82 17.50
N ALA A 263 -32.96 -5.32 16.82
CA ALA A 263 -32.80 -4.59 15.55
C ALA A 263 -31.89 -3.35 15.67
N ASN A 264 -31.72 -2.80 16.88
CA ASN A 264 -30.88 -1.62 17.15
C ASN A 264 -29.48 -1.99 17.69
N GLY A 265 -29.18 -3.28 17.89
CA GLY A 265 -27.89 -3.77 18.39
C GLY A 265 -28.00 -4.69 19.60
N LEU A 266 -26.85 -4.94 20.24
CA LEU A 266 -26.74 -5.77 21.44
C LEU A 266 -27.37 -5.05 22.65
N ALA A 267 -28.45 -5.61 23.17
CA ALA A 267 -29.07 -5.19 24.43
C ALA A 267 -28.55 -6.05 25.59
N LEU A 268 -28.45 -5.40 26.75
CA LEU A 268 -28.31 -6.05 28.05
C LEU A 268 -29.64 -5.86 28.78
N ASP A 269 -30.12 -6.90 29.44
CA ASP A 269 -31.35 -6.84 30.23
C ASP A 269 -31.02 -6.14 31.59
N GLU A 270 -31.05 -4.81 31.56
CA GLU A 270 -31.23 -3.94 32.72
C GLU A 270 -32.70 -4.09 33.15
N ASN A 271 -32.91 -4.58 34.38
CA ASN A 271 -34.23 -4.69 35.00
C ASN A 271 -34.36 -3.52 35.96
N ASP A 272 -35.50 -2.83 35.89
CA ASP A 272 -35.99 -1.98 36.97
C ASP A 272 -36.59 -2.91 38.05
N ASP A 273 -35.87 -3.12 39.15
CA ASP A 273 -36.28 -3.90 40.33
C ASP A 273 -35.61 -3.27 41.59
N ASP A 274 -36.06 -2.09 42.05
CA ASP A 274 -35.56 -1.38 43.25
C ASP A 274 -36.69 -0.52 43.89
N ASP A 275 -37.78 -1.18 44.29
CA ASP A 275 -38.99 -0.59 44.90
C ASP A 275 -39.61 -1.64 45.85
N ASP A 276 -39.97 -1.44 47.13
CA ASP A 276 -39.78 -0.36 48.13
C ASP A 276 -38.85 -0.92 49.29
N ASP A 277 -38.58 -0.34 50.47
CA ASP A 277 -39.03 0.85 51.25
C ASP A 277 -37.82 1.44 52.04
N ASP A 278 -37.72 2.77 52.23
CA ASP A 278 -37.17 3.46 53.45
C ASP A 278 -37.36 5.00 53.34
N ASP A 279 -37.91 5.66 54.37
CA ASP A 279 -38.20 7.12 54.41
C ASP A 279 -36.95 7.99 54.74
N ASP A 280 -36.67 9.05 53.97
CA ASP A 280 -36.76 10.47 54.43
C ASP A 280 -36.18 11.54 53.45
N ASP A 281 -36.91 12.66 53.36
CA ASP A 281 -36.49 14.05 53.07
C ASP A 281 -35.97 14.55 51.68
N MET A 282 -36.24 15.85 51.45
CA MET A 282 -35.75 16.82 50.44
C MET A 282 -35.99 16.59 48.93
N HIS A 283 -36.93 17.37 48.40
CA HIS A 283 -37.04 17.67 46.97
C HIS A 283 -35.84 18.48 46.42
N GLU A 284 -35.25 18.07 45.28
CA GLU A 284 -34.91 19.05 44.22
C GLU A 284 -34.82 18.42 42.81
N ARG A 285 -35.78 18.76 41.93
CA ARG A 285 -35.67 18.43 40.49
C ARG A 285 -34.74 19.44 39.79
N PRO A 286 -33.68 19.01 39.07
CA PRO A 286 -32.77 19.95 38.40
C PRO A 286 -33.48 20.73 37.30
N LYS A 287 -33.58 22.06 37.47
CA LYS A 287 -34.32 22.97 36.58
C LYS A 287 -33.68 23.01 35.18
N LEU A 288 -34.51 22.81 34.14
CA LEU A 288 -34.13 22.92 32.73
C LEU A 288 -33.53 24.30 32.41
N LYS A 289 -32.25 24.32 32.02
CA LYS A 289 -31.53 25.56 31.66
C LYS A 289 -31.87 26.01 30.23
N TYR A 290 -32.93 26.79 30.10
CA TYR A 290 -33.26 27.47 28.83
C TYR A 290 -32.28 28.61 28.54
N TYR A 291 -31.43 28.45 27.52
CA TYR A 291 -30.49 29.48 27.10
C TYR A 291 -31.16 30.45 26.10
N LYS A 292 -31.68 31.59 26.60
CA LYS A 292 -32.11 32.68 25.72
C LYS A 292 -30.88 33.40 25.16
N TRP A 293 -30.71 33.41 23.84
CA TRP A 293 -29.73 34.32 23.22
C TRP A 293 -30.27 35.76 23.22
N SER A 294 -29.46 36.71 23.69
CA SER A 294 -29.66 38.14 23.46
C SER A 294 -28.78 38.56 22.29
N ASN A 295 -29.41 38.96 21.18
CA ASN A 295 -28.70 39.30 19.95
C ASN A 295 -28.21 40.76 19.96
N GLU A 296 -27.41 41.13 20.96
CA GLU A 296 -26.86 42.48 21.09
C GLU A 296 -25.75 42.72 20.07
N ARG A 297 -26.06 43.53 19.04
CA ARG A 297 -25.04 44.21 18.26
C ARG A 297 -24.30 45.19 19.18
N LYS A 298 -23.01 44.95 19.41
CA LYS A 298 -22.11 46.03 19.81
C LYS A 298 -22.13 47.13 18.73
N LYS A 299 -22.26 48.37 19.18
CA LYS A 299 -22.07 49.59 18.39
C LYS A 299 -20.61 50.01 18.46
#